data_AF-G5E2H6-F1
#
_entry.id   AF-G5E2H6-F1
#
_cell.length_a   1.000
_cell.length_b   1.000
_cell.length_c   1.000
_cell.angle_alpha   90.00
_cell.angle_beta   90.00
_cell.angle_gamma   90.00
#
_symmetry.space_group_name_H-M   'P 1'
#
loop_
_entity.id
_entity.type
_entity.pdbx_description
1 polymer ?
#
loop_
_entity_poly.entity_id
_entity_poly.type
_entity_poly.pdbx_seq_one_letter_code
_entity_poly.pdbx_strand_id
1 'polypeptide(L)'
;KGHRMVGLATIASYLVKEAKIEEILGSTVEEKAIVQQWLEYRTSHIDRVSCWEDIRNILKDLNHYLEDKVYFVGNMITLADILIYYGLHPVIAGLSFQEKET
;
A
#
# COMPACT_ATOMS: atom_id res chain seq x y z
N LYS A 1 0.90 23.63 19.57
CA LYS A 1 2.08 22.81 19.96
C LYS A 1 2.11 21.59 19.03
N GLY A 2 3.13 21.47 18.18
CA GLY A 2 3.28 20.30 17.31
C GLY A 2 3.96 19.15 18.04
N HIS A 3 3.42 17.94 17.94
CA HIS A 3 4.07 16.73 18.43
C HIS A 3 4.99 16.18 17.34
N ARG A 4 6.16 15.65 17.72
CA ARG A 4 7.04 14.95 16.78
C ARG A 4 6.33 13.69 16.28
N MET A 5 6.06 13.64 14.98
CA MET A 5 5.51 12.45 14.33
C MET A 5 6.64 11.60 13.75
N VAL A 6 6.52 10.29 13.88
CA VAL A 6 7.47 9.30 13.35
C VAL A 6 6.66 8.16 12.75
N GLY A 7 7.15 7.60 11.64
CA GLY A 7 6.53 6.47 10.95
C GLY A 7 5.89 6.89 9.63
N LEU A 8 6.13 6.09 8.59
CA LEU A 8 5.68 6.36 7.22
C LEU A 8 4.17 6.57 7.14
N ALA A 9 3.38 5.60 7.63
CA ALA A 9 1.93 5.66 7.62
C ALA A 9 1.38 6.87 8.39
N THR A 10 1.94 7.15 9.57
CA THR A 10 1.51 8.29 10.40
C THR A 10 1.77 9.63 9.73
N ILE A 11 2.97 9.81 9.16
CA ILE A 11 3.32 11.05 8.47
C ILE A 11 2.51 11.19 7.17
N ALA A 12 2.35 10.11 6.40
CA ALA A 12 1.55 10.14 5.17
C ALA A 12 0.09 10.51 5.46
N SER A 13 -0.55 9.88 6.44
CA SER A 13 -1.91 10.22 6.85
C SER A 13 -2.04 11.65 7.37
N TYR A 14 -1.00 12.19 8.01
CA TYR A 14 -0.97 13.61 8.39
C TYR A 14 -0.91 14.52 7.16
N LEU A 15 -0.04 14.23 6.19
CA LEU A 15 0.09 15.01 4.96
C LEU A 15 -1.22 15.04 4.16
N VAL A 16 -1.96 13.92 4.13
CA VAL A 16 -3.28 13.84 3.50
C VAL A 16 -4.28 14.79 4.16
N LYS A 17 -4.28 14.88 5.49
CA LYS A 17 -5.13 15.82 6.24
C LYS A 17 -4.73 17.27 5.99
N GLU A 18 -3.44 17.57 5.99
CA GLU A 18 -2.93 18.92 5.68
C GLU A 18 -3.28 19.35 4.25
N ALA A 19 -3.26 18.42 3.30
CA ALA A 19 -3.62 18.65 1.90
C ALA A 19 -5.14 18.73 1.66
N LYS A 20 -5.97 18.46 2.69
CA LYS A 20 -7.45 18.50 2.63
C LYS A 20 -8.06 17.53 1.61
N ILE A 21 -7.46 16.36 1.46
CA ILE A 21 -7.93 15.27 0.58
C ILE A 21 -8.22 14.01 1.40
N GLU A 22 -8.93 14.18 2.53
CA GLU A 22 -9.16 13.11 3.51
C GLU A 22 -9.95 11.91 2.97
N GLU A 23 -10.66 12.07 1.85
CA GLU A 23 -11.36 11.00 1.14
C GLU A 23 -10.46 9.82 0.77
N ILE A 24 -9.16 10.06 0.52
CA ILE A 24 -8.21 8.98 0.20
C ILE A 24 -7.80 8.16 1.43
N LEU A 25 -8.23 8.55 2.63
CA LEU A 25 -8.11 7.73 3.84
C LEU A 25 -9.30 6.76 4.00
N GLY A 26 -10.25 6.74 3.06
CA GLY A 26 -11.49 5.97 3.11
C GLY A 26 -12.67 6.84 3.51
N SER A 27 -13.83 6.61 2.89
CA SER A 27 -15.06 7.38 3.11
C SER A 27 -15.94 6.79 4.21
N THR A 28 -15.93 5.46 4.36
CA THR A 28 -16.64 4.75 5.44
C THR A 28 -15.70 4.28 6.55
N VAL A 29 -16.26 3.80 7.67
CA VAL A 29 -15.46 3.22 8.76
C VAL A 29 -14.74 1.95 8.29
N GLU A 30 -15.43 1.14 7.48
CA GLU A 30 -14.91 -0.08 6.89
C GLU A 30 -13.75 0.23 5.94
N GLU A 31 -13.92 1.18 5.03
CA GLU A 31 -12.86 1.59 4.10
C GLU A 31 -11.64 2.14 4.85
N LYS A 32 -11.85 2.97 5.88
CA LYS A 32 -10.77 3.48 6.73
C LYS A 32 -10.00 2.36 7.41
N ALA A 33 -10.69 1.33 7.88
CA ALA A 33 -10.06 0.16 8.49
C ALA A 33 -9.21 -0.61 7.48
N ILE A 34 -9.73 -0.85 6.26
CA ILE A 34 -9.00 -1.57 5.20
C ILE A 34 -7.80 -0.75 4.72
N VAL A 35 -7.94 0.57 4.55
CA VAL A 35 -6.81 1.46 4.25
C VAL A 35 -5.72 1.28 5.31
N GLN A 36 -6.08 1.38 6.60
CA GLN A 36 -5.12 1.25 7.69
C GLN A 36 -4.42 -0.13 7.69
N GLN A 37 -5.15 -1.21 7.40
CA GLN A 37 -4.58 -2.55 7.26
C GLN A 37 -3.51 -2.59 6.15
N TRP A 38 -3.76 -1.97 4.99
CA TRP A 38 -2.80 -1.92 3.90
C TRP A 38 -1.57 -1.04 4.21
N LEU A 39 -1.76 0.06 4.95
CA LEU A 39 -0.64 0.87 5.44
C LEU A 39 0.25 0.07 6.39
N GLU A 40 -0.36 -0.75 7.25
CA GLU A 40 0.39 -1.67 8.12
C GLU A 40 1.10 -2.76 7.32
N TYR A 41 0.41 -3.38 6.36
CA TYR A 41 0.99 -4.39 5.46
C TYR A 41 2.22 -3.85 4.71
N ARG A 42 2.16 -2.61 4.22
CA ARG A 42 3.30 -1.93 3.59
C ARG A 42 4.54 -1.93 4.50
N THR A 43 4.36 -1.56 5.77
CA THR A 43 5.48 -1.44 6.72
C THR A 43 5.94 -2.76 7.34
N SER A 44 5.04 -3.74 7.46
CA SER A 44 5.28 -5.01 8.15
C SER A 44 5.71 -6.14 7.22
N HIS A 45 5.31 -6.10 5.93
CA HIS A 45 5.60 -7.13 4.95
C HIS A 45 6.51 -6.58 3.84
N ILE A 46 6.03 -5.61 3.06
CA ILE A 46 6.75 -5.09 1.89
C ILE A 46 8.12 -4.51 2.29
N ASP A 47 8.15 -3.64 3.30
CA ASP A 47 9.40 -3.02 3.76
C ASP A 47 10.34 -3.99 4.51
N ARG A 48 9.87 -5.19 4.89
CA ARG A 48 10.63 -6.20 5.64
C ARG A 48 11.07 -7.40 4.80
N VAL A 49 10.81 -7.38 3.50
CA VAL A 49 11.29 -8.40 2.56
C VAL A 49 12.79 -8.59 2.71
N SER A 50 13.19 -9.84 2.93
CA SER A 50 14.59 -10.19 3.18
C SER A 50 15.20 -11.03 2.06
N CYS A 51 14.34 -11.72 1.29
CA CYS A 51 14.76 -12.59 0.20
C CYS A 51 13.79 -12.58 -0.98
N TRP A 52 14.21 -13.20 -2.08
CA TRP A 52 13.41 -13.28 -3.31
C TRP A 52 12.13 -14.12 -3.15
N GLU A 53 12.14 -15.11 -2.26
CA GLU A 53 10.98 -15.96 -2.03
C GLU A 53 9.85 -15.20 -1.30
N ASP A 54 10.20 -14.36 -0.33
CA ASP A 54 9.24 -13.49 0.38
C ASP A 54 8.51 -12.58 -0.61
N ILE A 55 9.25 -11.92 -1.49
CA ILE A 55 8.66 -10.99 -2.45
C ILE A 55 7.82 -11.72 -3.49
N ARG A 56 8.22 -12.93 -3.91
CA ARG A 56 7.42 -13.74 -4.82
C ARG A 56 6.08 -14.14 -4.19
N ASN A 57 6.07 -14.49 -2.91
CA ASN A 57 4.84 -14.83 -2.20
C ASN A 57 3.94 -13.60 -2.05
N ILE A 58 4.51 -12.44 -1.68
CA ILE A 58 3.78 -11.17 -1.64
C ILE A 58 3.14 -10.85 -2.99
N LEU A 59 3.89 -10.94 -4.09
CA LEU A 59 3.36 -10.63 -5.41
C LEU A 59 2.24 -11.60 -5.84
N LYS A 60 2.34 -12.88 -5.50
CA LYS A 60 1.27 -13.86 -5.75
C LYS A 60 0.01 -13.54 -4.96
N ASP A 61 0.15 -13.25 -3.68
CA ASP A 61 -0.97 -12.90 -2.80
C ASP A 61 -1.66 -11.62 -3.28
N LEU A 62 -0.88 -10.61 -3.67
CA LEU A 62 -1.39 -9.36 -4.24
C LEU A 62 -2.09 -9.59 -5.58
N ASN A 63 -1.51 -10.41 -6.46
CA ASN A 63 -2.10 -10.72 -7.75
C ASN A 63 -3.46 -11.42 -7.60
N HIS A 64 -3.56 -12.37 -6.66
CA HIS A 64 -4.84 -13.01 -6.34
C HIS A 64 -5.83 -12.03 -5.67
N TYR A 65 -5.36 -11.20 -4.74
CA TYR A 65 -6.22 -10.23 -4.05
C TYR A 65 -6.82 -9.20 -5.02
N LEU A 66 -6.05 -8.76 -6.01
CA LEU A 66 -6.45 -7.74 -6.99
C LEU A 66 -7.14 -8.33 -8.23
N GLU A 67 -7.32 -9.65 -8.30
CA GLU A 67 -7.93 -10.33 -9.46
C GLU A 67 -9.31 -9.76 -9.84
N ASP A 68 -10.09 -9.35 -8.83
CA ASP A 68 -11.44 -8.79 -8.97
C ASP A 68 -11.54 -7.32 -8.52
N LYS A 69 -10.41 -6.61 -8.34
CA LYS A 69 -10.39 -5.24 -7.79
C LYS A 69 -9.57 -4.29 -8.66
N VAL A 70 -10.09 -3.07 -8.82
CA VAL A 70 -9.38 -1.99 -9.53
C VAL A 70 -8.35 -1.31 -8.62
N TYR A 71 -8.66 -1.19 -7.32
CA TYR A 71 -7.84 -0.55 -6.30
C TYR A 71 -7.82 -1.42 -5.03
N PHE A 72 -6.92 -1.11 -4.11
CA PHE A 72 -6.79 -1.85 -2.85
C PHE A 72 -8.01 -1.72 -1.94
N VAL A 73 -8.76 -0.61 -2.03
CA VAL A 73 -9.94 -0.34 -1.21
C VAL A 73 -11.06 0.21 -2.09
N GLY A 74 -12.14 -0.56 -2.23
CA GLY A 74 -13.31 -0.14 -3.00
C GLY A 74 -12.98 0.12 -4.48
N ASN A 75 -13.63 1.14 -5.06
CA ASN A 75 -13.53 1.48 -6.48
C ASN A 75 -12.87 2.84 -6.74
N MET A 76 -12.23 3.44 -5.72
CA MET A 76 -11.54 4.72 -5.82
C MET A 76 -10.12 4.58 -5.30
N ILE A 77 -9.23 5.44 -5.80
CA ILE A 77 -7.85 5.50 -5.32
C ILE A 77 -7.79 5.95 -3.86
N THR A 78 -6.95 5.29 -3.08
CA THR A 78 -6.70 5.59 -1.67
C THR A 78 -5.21 5.75 -1.39
N LEU A 79 -4.88 6.16 -0.15
CA LEU A 79 -3.50 6.22 0.32
C LEU A 79 -2.82 4.84 0.28
N ALA A 80 -3.58 3.76 0.41
CA ALA A 80 -3.05 2.39 0.29
C ALA A 80 -2.43 2.16 -1.09
N ASP A 81 -3.12 2.52 -2.17
CA ASP A 81 -2.64 2.36 -3.54
C ASP A 81 -1.32 3.11 -3.76
N ILE A 82 -1.27 4.37 -3.32
CA ILE A 82 -0.09 5.24 -3.46
C ILE A 82 1.11 4.65 -2.71
N LEU A 83 0.94 4.28 -1.44
CA LEU A 83 2.05 3.77 -0.65
C LEU A 83 2.47 2.38 -1.11
N ILE A 84 1.55 1.48 -1.44
CA ILE A 84 1.94 0.15 -1.92
C ILE A 84 2.67 0.26 -3.26
N TYR A 85 2.20 1.10 -4.18
CA TYR A 85 2.90 1.39 -5.44
C TYR A 85 4.35 1.81 -5.21
N TYR A 86 4.60 2.78 -4.34
CA TYR A 86 5.98 3.21 -4.04
C TYR A 86 6.82 2.12 -3.39
N GLY A 87 6.20 1.21 -2.63
CA GLY A 87 6.90 0.09 -1.99
C GLY A 87 7.31 -0.99 -2.97
N LEU A 88 6.42 -1.29 -3.92
CA LEU A 88 6.64 -2.32 -4.92
C LEU A 88 7.41 -1.82 -6.15
N HIS A 89 7.46 -0.51 -6.40
CA HIS A 89 8.09 0.04 -7.60
C HIS A 89 9.51 -0.48 -7.84
N PRO A 90 10.45 -0.50 -6.86
CA PRO A 90 11.80 -1.03 -7.09
C PRO A 90 11.81 -2.52 -7.49
N VAL A 91 10.89 -3.31 -6.94
CA VAL A 91 10.75 -4.74 -7.23
C VAL A 91 10.21 -4.93 -8.64
N ILE A 92 9.07 -4.33 -8.96
CA ILE A 92 8.39 -4.49 -10.25
C ILE A 92 9.23 -3.94 -11.41
N ALA A 93 9.97 -2.85 -11.19
CA ALA A 93 10.89 -2.30 -12.16
C ALA A 93 12.10 -3.22 -12.43
N GLY A 94 12.51 -4.02 -11.45
CA GLY A 94 13.59 -4.99 -11.58
C GLY A 94 13.19 -6.31 -12.25
N LEU A 95 11.89 -6.60 -12.34
CA LEU A 95 11.38 -7.82 -12.95
C LEU A 95 11.48 -7.83 -14.47
N SER A 96 11.91 -8.96 -15.02
CA SER A 96 11.81 -9.25 -16.45
C SER A 96 10.35 -9.41 -16.90
N PHE A 97 10.13 -9.42 -18.22
CA PHE A 97 8.79 -9.65 -18.77
C PHE A 97 8.23 -11.02 -18.37
N GLN A 98 9.06 -12.07 -18.42
CA GLN A 98 8.63 -13.43 -18.09
C GLN A 98 8.21 -13.57 -16.62
N GLU A 99 8.96 -12.95 -15.70
CA GLU A 99 8.65 -12.98 -14.27
C GLU A 99 7.37 -12.21 -13.90
N LYS A 100 6.89 -11.32 -14.77
CA LYS A 100 5.61 -10.60 -14.56
C LYS A 100 4.39 -11.44 -14.94
N GLU A 101 4.57 -12.47 -15.76
CA GLU A 101 3.50 -13.37 -16.22
C GLU A 101 3.40 -14.68 -15.41
N THR A 102 4.28 -14.89 -14.40
CA THR A 102 4.38 -16.15 -13.61
C THR A 102 4.22 -15.98 -12.10
#